data_AF-A0A6N7C7L3-F1
#
_entry.id   AF-A0A6N7C7L3-F1
#
_cell.length_a   1.000
_cell.length_b   1.000
_cell.length_c   1.000
_cell.angle_alpha   90.00
_cell.angle_beta   90.00
_cell.angle_gamma   90.00
#
_symmetry.space_group_name_H-M   'P 1'
#
loop_
_entity.id
_entity.type
_entity.pdbx_description
1 polymer ?
#
loop_
_entity_poly.entity_id
_entity_poly.type
_entity_poly.pdbx_seq_one_letter_code
_entity_poly.pdbx_strand_id
1 'polypeptide(L)'
;MPTLYYYHGNKEGIFTALLESATKDVLARAYAARDAGGNKPEVRLTYVIESILLRTLISPRMVALEPDIRYLSAPNRDRFERVRTGVERLLLGIVREGRRRGLFTVSDSVLTTRALLDMCDAIPRWYVECPPKHRAVAQRFGAIALNAVGYRPD
;
A
#
# COMPACT_ATOMS: atom_id res chain seq x y z
N MET A 1 -17.69 36.97 13.29
CA MET A 1 -17.43 35.72 14.04
C MET A 1 -16.13 35.11 13.55
N PRO A 2 -15.00 35.25 14.28
CA PRO A 2 -13.70 34.75 13.84
C PRO A 2 -13.40 33.39 14.50
N THR A 3 -13.64 32.25 13.83
CA THR A 3 -13.43 30.92 14.46
C THR A 3 -13.01 29.76 13.55
N LEU A 4 -12.43 29.97 12.35
CA LEU A 4 -11.87 28.83 11.60
C LEU A 4 -10.36 28.84 11.33
N TYR A 5 -9.69 30.00 11.40
CA TYR A 5 -8.25 30.05 11.12
C TYR A 5 -7.34 29.73 12.32
N TYR A 6 -7.85 29.82 13.56
CA TYR A 6 -7.03 29.64 14.77
C TYR A 6 -6.79 28.17 15.19
N TYR A 7 -7.36 27.19 14.47
CA TYR A 7 -7.18 25.77 14.77
C TYR A 7 -6.18 25.05 13.86
N HIS A 8 -5.59 25.73 12.86
CA HIS A 8 -4.72 25.09 11.87
C HIS A 8 -3.43 24.51 12.49
N GLY A 9 -2.79 25.20 13.44
CA GLY A 9 -1.57 24.70 14.07
C GLY A 9 -1.75 23.40 14.88
N ASN A 10 -2.88 23.25 15.59
CA ASN A 10 -3.16 22.05 16.39
C ASN A 10 -3.73 20.90 15.53
N LYS A 11 -4.56 21.22 14.52
CA LYS A 11 -5.10 20.22 13.58
C LYS A 11 -4.03 19.69 12.63
N GLU A 12 -3.14 20.53 12.11
CA GLU A 12 -1.98 20.07 11.34
C GLU A 12 -1.04 19.24 12.21
N GLY A 13 -0.78 19.62 13.46
CA GLY A 13 0.06 18.81 14.37
C GLY A 13 -0.48 17.41 14.61
N ILE A 14 -1.78 17.27 14.92
CA ILE A 14 -2.43 15.96 15.14
C ILE A 14 -2.49 15.15 13.84
N PHE A 15 -2.86 15.78 12.72
CA PHE A 15 -2.93 15.11 11.42
C PHE A 15 -1.54 14.70 10.92
N THR A 16 -0.52 15.50 11.19
CA THR A 16 0.89 15.16 10.94
C THR A 16 1.30 13.98 11.79
N ALA A 17 1.13 14.01 13.12
CA ALA A 17 1.49 12.90 13.99
C ALA A 17 0.78 11.59 13.61
N LEU A 18 -0.51 11.67 13.23
CA LEU A 18 -1.28 10.54 12.73
C LEU A 18 -0.72 10.03 11.40
N LEU A 19 -0.46 10.91 10.43
CA LEU A 19 0.18 10.55 9.16
C LEU A 19 1.56 9.95 9.36
N GLU A 20 2.37 10.50 10.26
CA GLU A 20 3.71 10.05 10.56
C GLU A 20 3.74 8.64 11.12
N SER A 21 2.87 8.37 12.11
CA SER A 21 2.69 7.03 12.68
C SER A 21 2.06 6.09 11.65
N ALA A 22 1.20 6.62 10.77
CA ALA A 22 0.55 5.80 9.77
C ALA A 22 1.48 5.38 8.63
N THR A 23 2.35 6.27 8.17
CA THR A 23 3.19 6.05 6.97
C THR A 23 4.50 5.34 7.26
N LYS A 24 5.21 5.66 8.35
CA LYS A 24 6.49 4.98 8.70
C LYS A 24 6.32 3.47 8.84
N ASP A 25 5.17 3.07 9.36
CA ASP A 25 4.84 1.68 9.63
C ASP A 25 4.47 0.90 8.36
N VAL A 26 3.94 1.55 7.31
CA VAL A 26 3.57 0.87 6.04
C VAL A 26 4.80 0.34 5.32
N LEU A 27 5.79 1.22 5.07
CA LEU A 27 6.96 0.84 4.29
C LEU A 27 7.84 -0.19 5.02
N ALA A 28 8.01 -0.05 6.33
CA ALA A 28 8.74 -1.01 7.14
C ALA A 28 8.10 -2.40 7.12
N ARG A 29 6.77 -2.49 7.28
CA ARG A 29 6.04 -3.77 7.19
C ARG A 29 6.12 -4.39 5.79
N ALA A 30 6.03 -3.57 4.73
CA ALA A 30 6.16 -4.06 3.37
C ALA A 30 7.56 -4.65 3.12
N TYR A 31 8.63 -4.02 3.62
CA TYR A 31 9.98 -4.59 3.55
C TYR A 31 10.10 -5.89 4.35
N ALA A 32 9.57 -5.94 5.57
CA ALA A 32 9.56 -7.17 6.37
C ALA A 32 8.79 -8.31 5.68
N ALA A 33 7.66 -8.01 5.05
CA ALA A 33 6.86 -8.96 4.27
C ALA A 33 7.62 -9.48 3.04
N ARG A 34 8.34 -8.60 2.32
CA ARG A 34 9.26 -9.02 1.26
C ARG A 34 10.33 -9.98 1.81
N ASP A 35 10.95 -9.64 2.93
CA ASP A 35 12.06 -10.45 3.48
C ASP A 35 11.59 -11.83 3.94
N ALA A 36 10.39 -11.91 4.52
CA ALA A 36 9.74 -13.18 4.85
C ALA A 36 9.48 -14.08 3.62
N GLY A 37 9.36 -13.49 2.42
CA GLY A 37 9.20 -14.23 1.16
C GLY A 37 10.48 -14.90 0.64
N GLY A 38 11.61 -14.79 1.35
CA GLY A 38 12.86 -15.46 0.97
C GLY A 38 13.34 -15.03 -0.42
N ASN A 39 13.81 -15.95 -1.27
CA ASN A 39 14.28 -15.64 -2.64
C ASN A 39 13.21 -15.89 -3.73
N LYS A 40 11.93 -15.94 -3.37
CA LYS A 40 10.82 -16.35 -4.25
C LYS A 40 9.96 -15.14 -4.64
N PRO A 41 10.07 -14.58 -5.85
CA PRO A 41 9.32 -13.38 -6.26
C PRO A 41 7.81 -13.51 -6.11
N GLU A 42 7.24 -14.69 -6.39
CA GLU A 42 5.84 -15.02 -6.22
C GLU A 42 5.41 -14.90 -4.74
N VAL A 43 6.20 -15.46 -3.82
CA VAL A 43 5.90 -15.38 -2.38
C VAL A 43 6.08 -13.95 -1.87
N ARG A 44 7.15 -13.26 -2.30
CA ARG A 44 7.38 -11.84 -1.97
C ARG A 44 6.22 -10.96 -2.42
N LEU A 45 5.71 -11.16 -3.64
CA LEU A 45 4.61 -10.38 -4.18
C LEU A 45 3.35 -10.58 -3.34
N THR A 46 2.99 -11.84 -3.08
CA THR A 46 1.85 -12.20 -2.24
C THR A 46 1.94 -11.57 -0.86
N TYR A 47 3.07 -11.71 -0.15
CA TYR A 47 3.22 -11.18 1.20
C TYR A 47 3.18 -9.65 1.26
N VAL A 48 3.79 -8.96 0.29
CA VAL A 48 3.73 -7.50 0.23
C VAL A 48 2.31 -7.00 -0.03
N ILE A 49 1.59 -7.61 -0.98
CA ILE A 49 0.18 -7.29 -1.24
C ILE A 49 -0.69 -7.53 -0.01
N GLU A 50 -0.52 -8.68 0.64
CA GLU A 50 -1.24 -9.01 1.88
C GLU A 50 -0.97 -7.99 2.99
N SER A 51 0.30 -7.59 3.17
CA SER A 51 0.70 -6.59 4.17
C SER A 51 0.07 -5.22 3.90
N ILE A 52 0.05 -4.78 2.65
CA ILE A 52 -0.58 -3.51 2.24
C ILE A 52 -2.08 -3.58 2.52
N LEU A 53 -2.75 -4.65 2.11
CA LEU A 53 -4.20 -4.79 2.29
C LEU A 53 -4.62 -4.88 3.74
N LEU A 54 -3.91 -5.66 4.56
CA LEU A 54 -4.18 -5.74 5.99
C LEU A 54 -4.08 -4.36 6.64
N ARG A 55 -3.07 -3.57 6.28
CA ARG A 55 -2.95 -2.19 6.75
C ARG A 55 -4.15 -1.36 6.33
N THR A 56 -4.47 -1.40 5.05
CA THR A 56 -5.54 -0.61 4.45
C THR A 56 -6.93 -0.96 5.01
N LEU A 57 -7.18 -2.24 5.32
CA LEU A 57 -8.42 -2.74 5.92
C LEU A 57 -8.55 -2.47 7.42
N ILE A 58 -7.44 -2.48 8.18
CA ILE A 58 -7.45 -2.16 9.62
C ILE A 58 -7.60 -0.66 9.85
N SER A 59 -7.21 0.18 8.89
CA SER A 59 -7.23 1.64 9.01
C SER A 59 -7.99 2.32 7.86
N PRO A 60 -9.28 2.01 7.63
CA PRO A 60 -10.03 2.55 6.48
C PRO A 60 -10.19 4.07 6.56
N ARG A 61 -10.20 4.64 7.79
CA ARG A 61 -10.19 6.09 8.00
C ARG A 61 -8.95 6.77 7.40
N MET A 62 -7.80 6.12 7.39
CA MET A 62 -6.59 6.70 6.78
C MET A 62 -6.73 6.81 5.26
N VAL A 63 -7.31 5.81 4.61
CA VAL A 63 -7.58 5.84 3.17
C VAL A 63 -8.59 6.94 2.82
N ALA A 64 -9.62 7.10 3.65
CA ALA A 64 -10.60 8.17 3.47
C ALA A 64 -10.02 9.59 3.55
N LEU A 65 -8.87 9.76 4.24
CA LEU A 65 -8.19 11.04 4.41
C LEU A 65 -7.15 11.32 3.31
N GLU A 66 -6.87 10.37 2.39
CA GLU A 66 -5.91 10.58 1.31
C GLU A 66 -6.23 11.78 0.40
N PRO A 67 -7.49 12.05 0.02
CA PRO A 67 -7.82 13.24 -0.77
C PRO A 67 -7.44 14.56 -0.08
N ASP A 68 -7.39 14.57 1.25
CA ASP A 68 -7.10 15.76 2.04
C ASP A 68 -5.59 16.06 2.14
N ILE A 69 -4.73 15.14 1.66
CA ILE A 69 -3.27 15.29 1.66
C ILE A 69 -2.83 16.52 0.87
N ARG A 70 -3.59 16.95 -0.15
CA ARG A 70 -3.33 18.19 -0.90
C ARG A 70 -3.37 19.45 -0.02
N TYR A 71 -4.04 19.40 1.12
CA TYR A 71 -4.15 20.51 2.08
C TYR A 71 -3.03 20.54 3.13
N LEU A 72 -2.17 19.53 3.17
CA LEU A 72 -1.00 19.51 4.07
C LEU A 72 0.01 20.59 3.71
N SER A 73 0.86 20.97 4.66
CA SER A 73 2.09 21.70 4.39
C SER A 73 3.00 20.93 3.41
N ALA A 74 3.81 21.64 2.63
CA ALA A 74 4.72 21.02 1.66
C ALA A 74 5.64 19.94 2.28
N PRO A 75 6.28 20.16 3.44
CA PRO A 75 7.13 19.13 4.06
C PRO A 75 6.39 17.83 4.40
N ASN A 76 5.12 17.94 4.78
CA ASN A 76 4.29 16.78 5.14
C ASN A 76 3.81 16.03 3.90
N ARG A 77 3.43 16.74 2.82
CA ARG A 77 3.14 16.12 1.52
C ARG A 77 4.34 15.35 1.00
N ASP A 78 5.52 15.97 0.99
CA ASP A 78 6.75 15.33 0.52
C ASP A 78 7.07 14.05 1.31
N ARG A 79 6.80 14.05 2.62
CA ARG A 79 7.00 12.87 3.47
C ARG A 79 6.05 11.73 3.12
N PHE A 80 4.77 12.04 2.90
CA PHE A 80 3.79 11.05 2.47
C PHE A 80 4.14 10.48 1.09
N GLU A 81 4.50 11.34 0.14
CA GLU A 81 4.89 10.95 -1.22
C GLU A 81 6.14 10.06 -1.25
N ARG A 82 7.13 10.35 -0.39
CA ARG A 82 8.32 9.48 -0.24
C ARG A 82 7.95 8.07 0.18
N VAL A 83 6.96 7.91 1.06
CA VAL A 83 6.51 6.60 1.52
C VAL A 83 5.75 5.87 0.41
N ARG A 84 4.80 6.53 -0.29
CA ARG A 84 4.11 5.93 -1.44
C ARG A 84 5.08 5.51 -2.54
N THR A 85 6.04 6.37 -2.86
CA THR A 85 7.10 6.08 -3.83
C THR A 85 7.97 4.91 -3.37
N GLY A 86 8.26 4.81 -2.08
CA GLY A 86 8.99 3.68 -1.50
C GLY A 86 8.27 2.34 -1.69
N VAL A 87 6.96 2.31 -1.42
CA VAL A 87 6.12 1.13 -1.62
C VAL A 87 6.02 0.75 -3.10
N GLU A 88 5.78 1.72 -3.98
CA GLU A 88 5.74 1.48 -5.43
C GLU A 88 7.06 0.92 -5.94
N ARG A 89 8.20 1.49 -5.54
CA ARG A 89 9.53 0.98 -5.92
C ARG A 89 9.80 -0.43 -5.42
N LEU A 90 9.40 -0.73 -4.18
CA LEU A 90 9.52 -2.07 -3.61
C LEU A 90 8.74 -3.10 -4.43
N LEU A 91 7.46 -2.81 -4.70
CA LEU A 91 6.58 -3.71 -5.44
C LEU A 91 7.05 -3.88 -6.90
N LEU A 92 7.43 -2.78 -7.55
CA LEU A 92 8.00 -2.78 -8.90
C LEU A 92 9.27 -3.63 -8.98
N GLY A 93 10.13 -3.57 -7.97
CA GLY A 93 11.33 -4.39 -7.89
C GLY A 93 11.01 -5.88 -7.89
N ILE A 94 9.97 -6.30 -7.14
CA ILE A 94 9.52 -7.70 -7.10
C ILE A 94 8.97 -8.13 -8.47
N VAL A 95 8.11 -7.31 -9.09
CA VAL A 95 7.52 -7.60 -10.40
C VAL A 95 8.60 -7.71 -11.49
N ARG A 96 9.55 -6.78 -11.52
CA ARG A 96 10.68 -6.82 -12.46
C ARG A 96 11.55 -8.05 -12.25
N GLU A 97 11.79 -8.43 -10.99
CA GLU A 97 12.58 -9.61 -10.67
C GLU A 97 11.89 -10.90 -11.12
N GLY A 98 10.60 -11.07 -10.84
CA GLY A 98 9.86 -12.24 -11.31
C GLY A 98 9.80 -12.33 -12.84
N ARG A 99 9.63 -11.18 -13.53
CA ARG A 99 9.72 -11.12 -14.99
C ARG A 99 11.11 -11.52 -15.49
N ARG A 100 12.18 -10.98 -14.90
CA ARG A 100 13.57 -11.29 -15.27
C ARG A 100 13.91 -12.77 -15.09
N ARG A 101 13.30 -13.43 -14.10
CA ARG A 101 13.44 -14.88 -13.86
C ARG A 101 12.51 -15.75 -14.70
N GLY A 102 11.67 -15.17 -15.56
CA GLY A 102 10.70 -15.90 -16.36
C GLY A 102 9.49 -16.43 -15.58
N LEU A 103 9.33 -16.05 -14.31
CA LEU A 103 8.22 -16.49 -13.45
C LEU A 103 6.94 -15.67 -13.70
N PHE A 104 7.07 -14.41 -14.13
CA PHE A 104 5.95 -13.51 -14.43
C PHE A 104 5.95 -13.16 -15.92
N THR A 105 4.76 -13.08 -16.52
CA THR A 105 4.58 -12.83 -17.96
C THR A 105 4.12 -11.39 -18.27
N VAL A 106 4.42 -10.45 -17.37
CA VAL A 106 4.02 -9.04 -17.45
C VAL A 106 4.71 -8.30 -18.61
N SER A 107 3.92 -7.65 -19.46
CA SER A 107 4.40 -6.79 -20.55
C SER A 107 4.98 -5.46 -20.03
N ASP A 108 4.22 -4.74 -19.20
CA ASP A 108 4.61 -3.48 -18.57
C ASP A 108 4.61 -3.59 -17.04
N SER A 109 5.81 -3.77 -16.47
CA SER A 109 5.97 -3.92 -15.01
C SER A 109 5.56 -2.66 -14.24
N VAL A 110 5.70 -1.46 -14.82
CA VAL A 110 5.34 -0.20 -14.14
C VAL A 110 3.82 -0.07 -14.08
N LEU A 111 3.15 -0.23 -15.22
CA LEU A 111 1.68 -0.15 -15.28
C LEU A 111 1.02 -1.21 -14.41
N THR A 112 1.49 -2.46 -14.47
CA THR A 112 0.96 -3.54 -13.62
C THR A 112 1.18 -3.25 -12.14
N THR A 113 2.33 -2.71 -11.75
CA THR A 113 2.58 -2.35 -10.34
C THR A 113 1.58 -1.30 -9.86
N ARG A 114 1.32 -0.26 -10.66
CA ARG A 114 0.34 0.78 -10.32
C ARG A 114 -1.07 0.22 -10.23
N ALA A 115 -1.49 -0.62 -11.17
CA ALA A 115 -2.79 -1.27 -11.14
C ALA A 115 -2.99 -2.13 -9.88
N LEU A 116 -1.95 -2.84 -9.42
CA LEU A 116 -1.99 -3.60 -8.17
C LEU A 116 -2.14 -2.70 -6.94
N LEU A 117 -1.49 -1.54 -6.91
CA LEU A 117 -1.63 -0.58 -5.82
C LEU A 117 -3.01 0.08 -5.83
N ASP A 118 -3.51 0.50 -6.99
CA ASP A 118 -4.84 1.08 -7.16
C ASP A 118 -5.93 0.10 -6.71
N MET A 119 -5.75 -1.20 -6.99
CA MET A 119 -6.61 -2.27 -6.48
C MET A 119 -6.61 -2.30 -4.95
N CYS A 120 -5.45 -2.17 -4.31
CA CYS A 120 -5.34 -2.14 -2.85
C CYS A 120 -6.04 -0.92 -2.24
N ASP A 121 -5.87 0.25 -2.84
CA ASP A 121 -6.47 1.51 -2.40
C ASP A 121 -8.00 1.49 -2.58
N ALA A 122 -8.52 0.72 -3.54
CA ALA A 122 -9.95 0.66 -3.81
C ALA A 122 -10.76 -0.16 -2.79
N ILE A 123 -10.18 -1.21 -2.21
CA ILE A 123 -10.89 -2.21 -1.39
C ILE A 123 -11.63 -1.62 -0.17
N PRO A 124 -11.05 -0.73 0.65
CA PRO A 124 -11.75 -0.16 1.81
C PRO A 124 -13.01 0.60 1.48
N ARG A 125 -13.17 1.06 0.22
CA ARG A 125 -14.34 1.84 -0.20
C ARG A 125 -15.60 0.98 -0.30
N TRP A 126 -15.46 -0.34 -0.47
CA TRP A 126 -16.59 -1.25 -0.68
C TRP A 126 -16.56 -2.49 0.21
N TYR A 127 -15.42 -2.87 0.79
CA TYR A 127 -15.32 -4.02 1.68
C TYR A 127 -15.56 -3.62 3.15
N VAL A 128 -16.68 -4.06 3.73
CA VAL A 128 -17.21 -3.59 5.02
C VAL A 128 -17.11 -4.63 6.15
N GLU A 129 -16.50 -5.80 5.91
CA GLU A 129 -16.47 -6.87 6.92
C GLU A 129 -15.42 -6.64 8.04
N CYS A 130 -15.55 -7.40 9.13
CA CYS A 130 -14.77 -7.26 10.36
C CYS A 130 -13.36 -7.92 10.33
N PRO A 131 -12.43 -7.52 11.23
CA PRO A 131 -11.02 -7.92 11.24
C PRO A 131 -10.67 -9.41 11.08
N PRO A 132 -11.42 -10.38 11.65
CA PRO A 132 -11.11 -11.80 11.45
C PRO A 132 -11.11 -12.22 9.98
N LYS A 133 -11.90 -11.55 9.14
CA LYS A 133 -12.00 -11.83 7.70
C LYS A 133 -10.99 -11.03 6.86
N HIS A 134 -10.38 -9.98 7.40
CA HIS A 134 -9.41 -9.14 6.67
C HIS A 134 -8.20 -9.94 6.18
N ARG A 135 -7.72 -10.89 6.99
CA ARG A 135 -6.62 -11.77 6.60
C ARG A 135 -6.99 -12.69 5.45
N ALA A 136 -8.17 -13.32 5.52
CA ALA A 136 -8.64 -14.20 4.46
C ALA A 136 -8.82 -13.42 3.14
N VAL A 137 -9.29 -12.18 3.21
CA VAL A 137 -9.42 -11.32 2.03
C VAL A 137 -8.07 -10.87 1.50
N ALA A 138 -7.15 -10.44 2.36
CA ALA A 138 -5.78 -10.09 1.95
C ALA A 138 -5.11 -11.26 1.19
N GLN A 139 -5.25 -12.50 1.70
CA GLN A 139 -4.72 -13.70 1.05
C GLN A 139 -5.32 -13.94 -0.34
N ARG A 140 -6.63 -13.78 -0.49
CA ARG A 140 -7.32 -13.89 -1.80
C ARG A 140 -6.79 -12.87 -2.79
N PHE A 141 -6.56 -11.64 -2.35
CA PHE A 141 -5.99 -10.61 -3.21
C PHE A 141 -4.51 -10.83 -3.53
N GLY A 142 -3.75 -11.48 -2.64
CA GLY A 142 -2.41 -11.98 -2.95
C GLY A 142 -2.42 -12.96 -4.13
N ALA A 143 -3.40 -13.87 -4.19
CA ALA A 143 -3.59 -14.77 -5.32
C ALA A 143 -4.06 -14.03 -6.60
N ILE A 144 -4.94 -13.04 -6.48
CA ILE A 144 -5.35 -12.18 -7.61
C ILE A 144 -4.13 -11.44 -8.18
N ALA A 145 -3.25 -10.92 -7.32
CA ALA A 145 -2.03 -10.25 -7.75
C ALA A 145 -1.09 -11.19 -8.53
N LEU A 146 -0.96 -12.45 -8.12
CA LEU A 146 -0.21 -13.46 -8.87
C LEU A 146 -0.80 -13.71 -10.27
N ASN A 147 -2.11 -13.82 -10.37
CA ASN A 147 -2.78 -13.96 -11.65
C ASN A 147 -2.59 -12.73 -12.55
N ALA A 148 -2.65 -11.53 -11.96
CA ALA A 148 -2.45 -10.27 -12.69
C ALA A 148 -1.02 -10.11 -13.24
N VAL A 149 -0.02 -10.71 -12.58
CA VAL A 149 1.35 -10.78 -13.11
C VAL A 149 1.58 -11.98 -14.03
N GLY A 150 0.54 -12.77 -14.29
CA GLY A 150 0.58 -13.95 -15.13
C GLY A 150 1.53 -15.04 -14.61
N TYR A 151 1.64 -15.17 -13.28
CA TYR A 151 2.30 -16.30 -12.64
C TYR A 151 1.48 -17.57 -12.86
N ARG A 152 2.14 -18.67 -13.22
CA ARG A 152 1.52 -20.00 -13.24
C ARG A 152 2.40 -20.93 -12.40
N PRO A 153 1.85 -21.57 -11.35
CA PRO A 153 2.58 -22.63 -10.68
C PRO A 153 2.77 -23.79 -11.65
N ASP A 154 3.96 -24.39 -11.62
CA ASP A 154 4.27 -25.63 -12.33
C ASP A 154 3.39 -26.79 -11.82
#